data_AF-W2CVZ9-F1
#
_entry.id   AF-W2CVZ9-F1
#
_cell.length_a   1.000
_cell.length_b   1.000
_cell.length_c   1.000
_cell.angle_alpha   90.00
_cell.angle_beta   90.00
_cell.angle_gamma   90.00
#
_symmetry.space_group_name_H-M   'P 1'
#
loop_
_entity.id
_entity.type
_entity.pdbx_description
1 polymer ?
#
loop_
_entity_poly.entity_id
_entity_poly.type
_entity_poly.pdbx_seq_one_letter_code
_entity_poly.pdbx_strand_id
1 'polypeptide(L)'
;RGMLRIDLPAPRYAEFSAPGRPYTFRFSRLANVELPPAGEADDRLNITYPKWGVTIYCSGAAITSATLAAATDECRELIRRSVRDVHAVTEQVYEDPDARVYGVLFRIEGDSPAPIRFMLTDSAAHFFQGALYYSDRVSPDSVAPLTDYLLRDVAVLIQTFRWK
;
A
#
# COMPACT_ATOMS: atom_id res chain seq x y z
N ARG A 1 -10.55 25.12 18.68
CA ARG A 1 -9.86 24.33 17.63
C ARG A 1 -9.40 23.03 18.27
N GLY A 2 -10.20 21.97 18.18
CA GLY A 2 -9.88 20.67 18.79
C GLY A 2 -9.34 19.74 17.72
N MET A 3 -8.03 19.48 17.73
CA MET A 3 -7.47 18.38 16.97
C MET A 3 -8.07 17.09 17.54
N LEU A 4 -8.70 16.27 16.70
CA LEU A 4 -9.09 14.91 17.07
C LEU A 4 -7.84 14.21 17.62
N ARG A 5 -7.82 13.97 18.93
CA ARG A 5 -6.73 13.24 19.58
C ARG A 5 -6.96 11.76 19.28
N ILE A 6 -6.52 11.32 18.10
CA ILE A 6 -6.59 9.91 17.72
C ILE A 6 -5.62 9.16 18.63
N ASP A 7 -6.16 8.30 19.48
CA ASP A 7 -5.35 7.39 20.30
C ASP A 7 -4.81 6.28 19.38
N LEU A 8 -3.54 6.44 18.99
CA LEU A 8 -2.83 5.54 18.11
C LEU A 8 -2.01 4.56 18.97
N PRO A 9 -2.39 3.26 19.01
CA PRO A 9 -1.73 2.28 19.87
C PRO A 9 -0.31 1.99 19.36
N ALA A 10 0.51 1.38 20.21
CA ALA A 10 1.82 0.89 19.78
C ALA A 10 1.66 -0.16 18.66
N PRO A 11 2.46 -0.08 17.59
CA PRO A 11 2.32 -0.98 16.46
C PRO A 11 2.67 -2.42 16.85
N ARG A 12 1.83 -3.36 16.43
CA ARG A 12 2.07 -4.81 16.56
C ARG A 12 1.72 -5.47 15.25
N TYR A 13 2.59 -6.33 14.77
CA TYR A 13 2.45 -6.93 13.45
C TYR A 13 2.20 -8.43 13.50
N ALA A 14 1.43 -8.94 12.54
CA ALA A 14 1.28 -10.36 12.22
C ALA A 14 1.87 -10.64 10.84
N GLU A 15 2.21 -11.90 10.56
CA GLU A 15 2.66 -12.31 9.24
C GLU A 15 1.45 -12.73 8.40
N PHE A 16 1.38 -12.25 7.16
CA PHE A 16 0.43 -12.69 6.16
C PHE A 16 1.08 -13.75 5.27
N SER A 17 0.43 -14.92 5.18
CA SER A 17 0.77 -15.94 4.20
C SER A 17 -0.51 -16.72 3.87
N ALA A 18 -0.82 -16.88 2.59
CA ALA A 18 -1.97 -17.64 2.14
C ALA A 18 -1.60 -18.59 1.00
N PRO A 19 -2.27 -19.77 0.88
CA PRO A 19 -2.11 -20.66 -0.26
C PRO A 19 -2.37 -19.94 -1.59
N GLY A 20 -1.56 -20.24 -2.60
CA GLY A 20 -1.69 -19.63 -3.93
C GLY A 20 -1.18 -18.19 -4.04
N ARG A 21 -0.67 -17.58 -2.95
CA ARG A 21 -0.05 -16.24 -3.00
C ARG A 21 1.48 -16.35 -3.07
N PRO A 22 2.13 -15.79 -4.10
CA PRO A 22 3.58 -15.86 -4.28
C PRO A 22 4.35 -14.86 -3.41
N TYR A 23 3.79 -14.48 -2.26
CA TYR A 23 4.39 -13.51 -1.35
C TYR A 23 3.98 -13.71 0.11
N THR A 24 4.77 -13.12 1.00
CA THR A 24 4.50 -12.92 2.43
C THR A 24 4.90 -11.51 2.82
N PHE A 25 4.27 -10.95 3.86
CA PHE A 25 4.63 -9.67 4.45
C PHE A 25 4.06 -9.55 5.86
N ARG A 26 4.53 -8.59 6.64
CA ARG A 26 3.92 -8.26 7.93
C ARG A 26 2.89 -7.14 7.79
N PHE A 27 1.79 -7.27 8.50
CA PHE A 27 0.72 -6.26 8.53
C PHE A 27 0.27 -5.98 9.96
N SER A 28 -0.37 -4.84 10.17
CA SER A 28 -0.82 -4.38 11.48
C SER A 28 -1.87 -5.34 12.06
N ARG A 29 -1.75 -5.71 13.34
CA ARG A 29 -2.79 -6.48 14.06
C ARG A 29 -4.08 -5.71 14.31
N LEU A 30 -4.09 -4.41 13.97
CA LEU A 30 -5.29 -3.58 13.96
C LEU A 30 -6.08 -3.73 12.66
N ALA A 31 -5.50 -4.40 11.66
CA ALA A 31 -6.10 -4.64 10.38
C ALA A 31 -6.56 -6.08 10.20
N ASN A 32 -7.52 -6.26 9.30
CA ASN A 32 -7.92 -7.55 8.77
C ASN A 32 -7.41 -7.67 7.34
N VAL A 33 -7.08 -8.88 6.91
CA VAL A 33 -6.76 -9.18 5.50
C VAL A 33 -7.91 -9.98 4.91
N GLU A 34 -8.51 -9.42 3.87
CA GLU A 34 -9.63 -10.02 3.14
C GLU A 34 -9.13 -10.47 1.76
N LEU A 35 -9.41 -11.73 1.42
CA LEU A 35 -9.10 -12.31 0.12
C LEU A 35 -10.39 -12.44 -0.70
N PRO A 36 -10.30 -12.37 -2.04
CA PRO A 36 -11.37 -12.79 -2.92
C PRO A 36 -11.87 -14.21 -2.61
N PRO A 37 -13.11 -14.55 -2.97
CA PRO A 37 -13.64 -15.89 -2.82
C PRO A 37 -12.70 -16.96 -3.37
N ALA A 38 -12.58 -18.09 -2.66
CA ALA A 38 -11.71 -19.18 -3.07
C ALA A 38 -12.12 -19.71 -4.45
N GLY A 39 -11.14 -19.87 -5.35
CA GLY A 39 -11.33 -20.38 -6.71
C GLY A 39 -11.31 -19.31 -7.80
N GLU A 40 -11.29 -18.01 -7.44
CA GLU A 40 -11.00 -16.94 -8.40
C GLU A 40 -9.48 -16.81 -8.61
N ALA A 41 -9.05 -16.71 -9.88
CA ALA A 41 -7.67 -16.38 -10.25
C ALA A 41 -7.43 -14.87 -10.04
N ASP A 42 -7.66 -14.40 -8.81
CA ASP A 42 -7.63 -12.99 -8.44
C ASP A 42 -6.59 -12.76 -7.34
N ASP A 43 -5.50 -12.09 -7.71
CA ASP A 43 -4.39 -11.70 -6.84
C ASP A 43 -4.63 -10.41 -6.04
N ARG A 44 -5.88 -9.94 -6.01
CA ARG A 44 -6.29 -8.87 -5.09
C ARG A 44 -6.35 -9.35 -3.64
N LEU A 45 -6.10 -8.40 -2.74
CA LEU A 45 -6.44 -8.50 -1.32
C LEU A 45 -6.75 -7.11 -0.78
N ASN A 46 -7.54 -7.05 0.28
CA ASN A 46 -7.79 -5.81 1.01
C ASN A 46 -7.19 -5.91 2.41
N ILE A 47 -6.49 -4.87 2.84
CA ILE A 47 -6.07 -4.69 4.23
C ILE A 47 -6.97 -3.61 4.84
N THR A 48 -7.94 -4.01 5.65
CA THR A 48 -8.94 -3.11 6.21
C THR A 48 -8.58 -2.76 7.65
N TYR A 49 -8.71 -1.48 8.02
CA TYR A 49 -8.65 -0.99 9.40
C TYR A 49 -10.05 -0.52 9.80
N PRO A 50 -10.93 -1.42 10.29
CA PRO A 50 -12.35 -1.10 10.49
C PRO A 50 -12.58 0.06 11.46
N LYS A 51 -11.74 0.16 12.51
CA LYS A 51 -11.81 1.23 13.52
C LYS A 51 -11.67 2.62 12.91
N TRP A 52 -10.99 2.74 11.77
CA TRP A 52 -10.65 4.01 11.13
C TRP A 52 -11.32 4.22 9.78
N GLY A 53 -12.14 3.27 9.31
CA GLY A 53 -12.75 3.35 7.98
C GLY A 53 -11.70 3.48 6.88
N VAL A 54 -10.64 2.69 6.95
CA VAL A 54 -9.54 2.70 5.98
C VAL A 54 -9.41 1.34 5.32
N THR A 55 -9.20 1.34 4.02
CA THR A 55 -8.89 0.14 3.24
C THR A 55 -7.67 0.39 2.38
N ILE A 56 -6.69 -0.51 2.46
CA ILE A 56 -5.61 -0.59 1.48
C ILE A 56 -6.01 -1.67 0.48
N TYR A 57 -6.33 -1.25 -0.74
CA TYR A 57 -6.61 -2.16 -1.84
C TYR A 57 -5.28 -2.56 -2.46
N CYS A 58 -4.99 -3.85 -2.48
CA CYS A 58 -3.78 -4.39 -3.04
C CYS A 58 -4.10 -5.31 -4.23
N SER A 59 -3.18 -5.38 -5.18
CA SER A 59 -3.24 -6.33 -6.29
C SER A 59 -1.86 -6.83 -6.67
N GLY A 60 -1.74 -8.15 -6.83
CA GLY A 60 -0.63 -8.79 -7.52
C GLY A 60 -0.91 -8.91 -9.03
N ALA A 61 0.17 -8.94 -9.81
CA ALA A 61 0.12 -9.24 -11.24
C ALA A 61 1.42 -9.95 -11.66
N ALA A 62 1.29 -10.85 -12.63
CA ALA A 62 2.43 -11.37 -13.36
C ALA A 62 2.91 -10.33 -14.38
N ILE A 63 4.22 -10.13 -14.46
CA ILE A 63 4.86 -9.24 -15.42
C ILE A 63 5.99 -9.96 -16.16
N THR A 64 6.53 -9.29 -17.16
CA THR A 64 7.77 -9.66 -17.85
C THR A 64 8.67 -8.43 -17.91
N SER A 65 9.94 -8.60 -18.28
CA SER A 65 10.83 -7.46 -18.54
C SER A 65 10.24 -6.46 -19.54
N ALA A 66 9.44 -6.92 -20.51
CA ALA A 66 8.81 -6.06 -21.51
C ALA A 66 7.61 -5.27 -20.98
N THR A 67 6.92 -5.77 -19.94
CA THR A 67 5.71 -5.14 -19.39
C THR A 67 5.95 -4.39 -18.08
N LEU A 68 7.11 -4.57 -17.45
CA LEU A 68 7.48 -3.91 -16.19
C LEU A 68 7.40 -2.38 -16.28
N ALA A 69 7.91 -1.80 -17.37
CA ALA A 69 7.89 -0.35 -17.58
C ALA A 69 6.44 0.16 -17.65
N ALA A 70 5.57 -0.52 -18.41
CA ALA A 70 4.16 -0.16 -18.53
C ALA A 70 3.42 -0.24 -17.17
N ALA A 71 3.64 -1.28 -16.39
CA ALA A 71 3.04 -1.44 -15.05
C ALA A 71 3.48 -0.32 -14.09
N THR A 72 4.77 0.05 -14.16
CA THR A 72 5.33 1.14 -13.37
C THR A 72 4.77 2.50 -13.78
N ASP A 73 4.65 2.75 -15.09
CA ASP A 73 4.12 3.98 -15.65
C ASP A 73 2.64 4.16 -15.35
N GLU A 74 1.84 3.08 -15.42
CA GLU A 74 0.43 3.09 -15.01
C GLU A 74 0.29 3.47 -13.53
N CYS A 75 1.15 2.92 -12.66
CA CYS A 75 1.15 3.27 -11.24
C CYS A 75 1.43 4.77 -11.04
N ARG A 76 2.44 5.30 -11.74
CA ARG A 76 2.82 6.72 -11.64
C ARG A 76 1.78 7.65 -12.28
N GLU A 77 1.13 7.24 -13.36
CA GLU A 77 0.09 8.03 -14.03
C GLU A 77 -1.15 8.22 -13.14
N LEU A 78 -1.58 7.18 -12.42
CA LEU A 78 -2.67 7.30 -11.45
C LEU A 78 -2.34 8.29 -10.32
N ILE A 79 -1.08 8.36 -9.90
CA ILE A 79 -0.61 9.36 -8.93
C ILE A 79 -0.68 10.75 -9.55
N ARG A 80 -0.13 10.94 -10.76
CA ARG A 80 -0.18 12.22 -11.48
C ARG A 80 -1.60 12.75 -11.63
N ARG A 81 -2.57 11.86 -11.92
CA ARG A 81 -4.00 12.22 -12.01
C ARG A 81 -4.66 12.55 -10.68
N SER A 82 -4.09 12.06 -9.58
CA SER A 82 -4.61 12.24 -8.22
C SER A 82 -4.07 13.49 -7.52
N VAL A 83 -3.17 14.25 -8.17
CA VAL A 83 -2.58 15.48 -7.61
C VAL A 83 -2.77 16.68 -8.51
N ARG A 84 -2.96 17.85 -7.91
CA ARG A 84 -2.99 19.14 -8.62
C ARG A 84 -1.60 19.77 -8.75
N ASP A 85 -0.72 19.43 -7.81
CA ASP A 85 0.66 19.88 -7.75
C ASP A 85 1.55 18.65 -7.55
N VAL A 86 2.53 18.48 -8.44
CA VAL A 86 3.50 17.39 -8.38
C VAL A 86 4.41 17.49 -7.15
N HIS A 87 4.60 18.69 -6.60
CA HIS A 87 5.35 18.91 -5.36
C HIS A 87 4.62 18.37 -4.12
N ALA A 88 3.33 18.00 -4.24
CA ALA A 88 2.57 17.34 -3.19
C ALA A 88 2.86 15.82 -3.10
N VAL A 89 3.76 15.27 -3.93
CA VAL A 89 4.12 13.85 -3.91
C VAL A 89 5.54 13.69 -3.37
N THR A 90 5.67 12.89 -2.31
CA THR A 90 6.97 12.41 -1.81
C THR A 90 7.15 10.94 -2.18
N GLU A 91 8.30 10.61 -2.74
CA GLU A 91 8.69 9.23 -3.09
C GLU A 91 9.75 8.73 -2.11
N GLN A 92 9.61 7.49 -1.67
CA GLN A 92 10.64 6.75 -0.94
C GLN A 92 10.91 5.42 -1.65
N VAL A 93 12.14 5.27 -2.13
CA VAL A 93 12.60 4.05 -2.82
C VAL A 93 13.01 2.99 -1.79
N TYR A 94 12.69 1.74 -2.08
CA TYR A 94 13.06 0.57 -1.30
C TYR A 94 13.75 -0.45 -2.20
N GLU A 95 14.88 -0.96 -1.75
CA GLU A 95 15.65 -1.99 -2.45
C GLU A 95 16.16 -3.01 -1.43
N ASP A 96 15.85 -4.29 -1.68
CA ASP A 96 16.38 -5.44 -0.98
C ASP A 96 16.85 -6.44 -2.05
N PRO A 97 18.10 -6.33 -2.53
CA PRO A 97 18.62 -7.18 -3.59
C PRO A 97 18.66 -8.66 -3.20
N ASP A 98 18.89 -8.97 -1.93
CA ASP A 98 18.94 -10.34 -1.40
C ASP A 98 17.56 -11.00 -1.47
N ALA A 99 16.50 -10.26 -1.11
CA ALA A 99 15.12 -10.71 -1.25
C ALA A 99 14.55 -10.51 -2.67
N ARG A 100 15.30 -9.86 -3.56
CA ARG A 100 14.83 -9.36 -4.87
C ARG A 100 13.54 -8.56 -4.75
N VAL A 101 13.48 -7.61 -3.84
CA VAL A 101 12.32 -6.71 -3.69
C VAL A 101 12.75 -5.29 -4.02
N TYR A 102 12.15 -4.72 -5.06
CA TYR A 102 12.36 -3.34 -5.48
C TYR A 102 11.02 -2.62 -5.47
N GLY A 103 10.99 -1.41 -4.94
CA GLY A 103 9.72 -0.72 -4.77
C GLY A 103 9.82 0.77 -4.50
N VAL A 104 8.66 1.41 -4.57
CA VAL A 104 8.50 2.83 -4.24
C VAL A 104 7.24 3.00 -3.42
N LEU A 105 7.36 3.73 -2.32
CA LEU A 105 6.26 4.24 -1.51
C LEU A 105 6.04 5.70 -1.86
N PHE A 106 4.80 6.04 -2.15
CA PHE A 106 4.35 7.39 -2.47
C PHE A 106 3.47 7.90 -1.34
N ARG A 107 3.81 9.06 -0.80
CA ARG A 107 2.95 9.87 0.07
C ARG A 107 2.42 11.03 -0.76
N ILE A 108 1.11 11.21 -0.76
CA ILE A 108 0.43 12.27 -1.50
C ILE A 108 -0.23 13.21 -0.48
N GLU A 109 0.17 14.47 -0.50
CA GLU A 109 -0.35 15.52 0.37
C GLU A 109 -1.56 16.23 -0.23
N GLY A 110 -2.40 16.82 0.63
CA GLY A 110 -3.61 17.54 0.23
C GLY A 110 -4.87 16.67 0.11
N ASP A 111 -5.87 17.16 -0.61
CA ASP A 111 -7.18 16.50 -0.82
C ASP A 111 -7.07 15.41 -1.90
N SER A 112 -6.32 14.34 -1.59
CA SER A 112 -6.19 13.16 -2.46
C SER A 112 -7.06 12.01 -1.96
N PRO A 113 -7.81 11.33 -2.84
CA PRO A 113 -8.58 10.14 -2.45
C PRO A 113 -7.69 8.98 -2.02
N ALA A 114 -6.41 8.97 -2.43
CA ALA A 114 -5.46 7.92 -2.10
C ALA A 114 -4.13 8.51 -1.60
N PRO A 115 -4.02 8.91 -0.32
CA PRO A 115 -2.85 9.62 0.19
C PRO A 115 -1.59 8.75 0.34
N ILE A 116 -1.74 7.42 0.26
CA ILE A 116 -0.62 6.48 0.29
C ILE A 116 -0.77 5.50 -0.87
N ARG A 117 0.28 5.34 -1.65
CA ARG A 117 0.34 4.36 -2.74
C ARG A 117 1.71 3.70 -2.76
N PHE A 118 1.80 2.45 -3.17
CA PHE A 118 3.09 1.78 -3.32
C PHE A 118 3.07 0.74 -4.43
N MET A 119 4.25 0.39 -4.92
CA MET A 119 4.48 -0.70 -5.87
C MET A 119 5.76 -1.44 -5.51
N LEU A 120 5.76 -2.75 -5.73
CA LEU A 120 6.84 -3.70 -5.47
C LEU A 120 7.00 -4.62 -6.68
N THR A 121 8.22 -5.04 -6.98
CA THR A 121 8.52 -6.01 -8.04
C THR A 121 9.78 -6.82 -7.70
N ASP A 122 9.89 -8.02 -8.28
CA ASP A 122 11.13 -8.80 -8.34
C ASP A 122 11.98 -8.53 -9.59
N SER A 123 11.58 -7.48 -10.33
CA SER A 123 12.10 -7.04 -11.62
C SER A 123 12.06 -8.07 -12.75
N ALA A 124 11.34 -9.19 -12.57
CA ALA A 124 11.37 -10.30 -13.51
C ALA A 124 9.97 -10.84 -13.85
N ALA A 125 9.20 -11.22 -12.84
CA ALA A 125 7.98 -11.99 -12.99
C ALA A 125 6.81 -11.45 -12.16
N HIS A 126 7.08 -10.74 -11.06
CA HIS A 126 6.06 -10.34 -10.10
C HIS A 126 5.98 -8.83 -9.94
N PHE A 127 4.74 -8.35 -9.83
CA PHE A 127 4.40 -6.98 -9.49
C PHE A 127 3.31 -7.00 -8.42
N PHE A 128 3.43 -6.15 -7.42
CA PHE A 128 2.46 -6.00 -6.35
C PHE A 128 2.29 -4.52 -6.04
N GLN A 129 1.06 -4.03 -6.04
CA GLN A 129 0.77 -2.62 -5.74
C GLN A 129 -0.32 -2.50 -4.71
N GLY A 130 -0.36 -1.36 -4.03
CA GLY A 130 -1.46 -1.03 -3.14
C GLY A 130 -1.71 0.46 -3.01
N ALA A 131 -2.96 0.80 -2.70
CA ALA A 131 -3.40 2.17 -2.51
C ALA A 131 -4.37 2.25 -1.32
N LEU A 132 -4.13 3.20 -0.42
CA LEU A 132 -4.92 3.43 0.78
C LEU A 132 -6.05 4.41 0.48
N TYR A 133 -7.27 4.05 0.85
CA TYR A 133 -8.45 4.91 0.76
C TYR A 133 -9.16 5.01 2.10
N TYR A 134 -9.73 6.19 2.36
CA TYR A 134 -10.72 6.38 3.42
C TYR A 134 -12.11 6.06 2.88
N SER A 135 -12.95 5.39 3.67
CA SER A 135 -14.32 5.05 3.28
C SER A 135 -15.20 6.29 3.12
N ASP A 136 -14.95 7.32 3.92
CA ASP A 136 -15.66 8.60 3.88
C ASP A 136 -14.75 9.72 3.39
N ARG A 137 -15.37 10.78 2.87
CA ARG A 137 -14.63 12.02 2.57
C ARG A 137 -14.16 12.64 3.88
N VAL A 138 -12.85 12.58 4.10
CA VAL A 138 -12.19 13.14 5.29
C VAL A 138 -11.45 14.43 4.96
N SER A 139 -11.35 15.33 5.93
CA SER A 139 -10.48 16.51 5.80
C SER A 139 -9.02 16.08 5.96
N PRO A 140 -8.10 16.45 5.04
CA PRO A 140 -6.69 16.07 5.12
C PRO A 140 -6.04 16.41 6.47
N ASP A 141 -6.28 17.62 6.99
CA ASP A 141 -5.74 18.07 8.27
C ASP A 141 -6.21 17.21 9.45
N SER A 142 -7.44 16.70 9.39
CA SER A 142 -8.01 15.86 10.45
C SER A 142 -7.43 14.46 10.47
N VAL A 143 -7.04 13.91 9.31
CA VAL A 143 -6.52 12.54 9.19
C VAL A 143 -5.01 12.47 9.10
N ALA A 144 -4.29 13.59 8.95
CA ALA A 144 -2.84 13.60 8.82
C ALA A 144 -2.11 12.74 9.89
N PRO A 145 -2.45 12.78 11.20
CA PRO A 145 -1.79 11.92 12.19
C PRO A 145 -2.03 10.41 11.96
N LEU A 146 -3.22 10.07 11.45
CA LEU A 146 -3.58 8.70 11.10
C LEU A 146 -2.90 8.27 9.79
N THR A 147 -2.84 9.14 8.78
CA THR A 147 -2.08 8.90 7.55
C THR A 147 -0.61 8.61 7.86
N ASP A 148 0.02 9.42 8.72
CA ASP A 148 1.41 9.22 9.14
C ASP A 148 1.62 7.87 9.86
N TYR A 149 0.63 7.45 10.65
CA TYR A 149 0.64 6.15 11.30
C TYR A 149 0.55 5.01 10.28
N LEU A 150 -0.40 5.09 9.35
CA LEU A 150 -0.62 4.07 8.33
C LEU A 150 0.53 4.02 7.33
N LEU A 151 1.20 5.14 7.07
CA LEU A 151 2.42 5.19 6.26
C LEU A 151 3.54 4.34 6.87
N ARG A 152 3.67 4.32 8.20
CA ARG A 152 4.61 3.43 8.90
C ARG A 152 4.20 1.97 8.78
N ASP A 153 2.91 1.66 8.89
CA ASP A 153 2.43 0.29 8.73
C ASP A 153 2.64 -0.22 7.29
N VAL A 154 2.46 0.63 6.27
CA VAL A 154 2.79 0.31 4.87
C VAL A 154 4.30 0.17 4.67
N ALA A 155 5.11 1.02 5.29
CA ALA A 155 6.57 0.88 5.24
C ALA A 155 7.04 -0.47 5.82
N VAL A 156 6.46 -0.92 6.93
CA VAL A 156 6.74 -2.24 7.50
C VAL A 156 6.30 -3.36 6.56
N LEU A 157 5.14 -3.24 5.93
CA LEU A 157 4.69 -4.19 4.90
C LEU A 157 5.76 -4.32 3.80
N ILE A 158 6.22 -3.20 3.25
CA ILE A 158 7.24 -3.17 2.18
C ILE A 158 8.56 -3.78 2.65
N GLN A 159 9.07 -3.35 3.81
CA GLN A 159 10.37 -3.81 4.35
C GLN A 159 10.39 -5.30 4.68
N THR A 160 9.24 -5.89 4.96
CA THR A 160 9.11 -7.31 5.32
C THR A 160 8.51 -8.15 4.19
N PHE A 161 8.27 -7.54 3.05
CA PHE A 161 7.75 -8.22 1.88
C PHE A 161 8.79 -9.22 1.36
N ARG A 162 8.37 -10.43 1.03
CA ARG A 162 9.19 -11.46 0.39
C ARG A 162 8.37 -12.17 -0.67
N TRP A 163 8.99 -12.41 -1.83
CA TRP A 163 8.48 -13.33 -2.84
C TRP A 163 8.69 -14.78 -2.38
N LYS A 164 7.84 -15.70 -2.85
CA LYS A 164 7.96 -17.14 -2.61
C LYS A 164 8.45 -17.89 -3.85
#